data_AF-A0A1F3G5K8-F1
#
_entry.id   AF-A0A1F3G5K8-F1
#
_cell.length_a   1.000
_cell.length_b   1.000
_cell.length_c   1.000
_cell.angle_alpha   90.00
_cell.angle_beta   90.00
_cell.angle_gamma   90.00
#
_symmetry.space_group_name_H-M   'P 1'
#
loop_
_entity.id
_entity.type
_entity.pdbx_description
1 polymer ?
#
loop_
_entity_poly.entity_id
_entity_poly.type
_entity_poly.pdbx_seq_one_letter_code
_entity_poly.pdbx_strand_id
1 'polypeptide(L)'
;NTIWYCGECLSCKTRCPRGNTPGYVIQALRALSIDSGLFIESEQGQKQLAIKRTVGDHILEYGYCVFIDEIDTEMYPEQGPIWDWLKENKESVLARLGANYNKAGSGTLRLTSEESLNDLRAIFKETGANERFRKIEEYSALKAKEMGISFTKGKDDYFKTLYNE
;
A
#
# COMPACT_ATOMS: atom_id res chain seq x y z
N ASN A 1 -11.32 11.09 12.26
CA ASN A 1 -10.25 11.89 11.64
C ASN A 1 -8.89 11.73 12.31
N THR A 2 -8.73 12.01 13.61
CA THR A 2 -7.38 12.09 14.25
C THR A 2 -6.59 10.78 14.31
N ILE A 3 -7.26 9.62 14.37
CA ILE A 3 -6.57 8.31 14.46
C ILE A 3 -5.64 8.06 13.27
N TRP A 4 -5.89 8.66 12.11
CA TRP A 4 -5.12 8.45 10.87
C TRP A 4 -3.80 9.23 10.80
N TYR A 5 -3.59 10.21 11.69
CA TYR A 5 -2.34 10.98 11.76
C TYR A 5 -1.25 10.33 12.63
N CYS A 6 -1.57 9.25 13.34
CA CYS A 6 -0.55 8.50 14.06
C CYS A 6 0.45 7.87 13.08
N GLY A 7 1.72 8.28 13.14
CA GLY A 7 2.79 7.67 12.33
C GLY A 7 3.29 6.33 12.86
N GLU A 8 2.60 5.72 13.83
CA GLU A 8 2.94 4.42 14.42
C GLU A 8 4.40 4.29 14.92
N CYS A 9 5.04 5.40 15.28
CA CYS A 9 6.45 5.43 15.72
C CYS A 9 6.70 4.74 17.08
N LEU A 10 5.63 4.31 17.77
CA LEU A 10 5.62 3.69 19.09
C LEU A 10 6.36 4.45 20.21
N SER A 11 6.71 5.72 20.00
CA SER A 11 7.30 6.58 21.03
C SER A 11 6.41 6.72 22.28
N CYS A 12 5.10 6.51 22.13
CA CYS A 12 4.17 6.50 23.25
C CYS A 12 4.40 5.31 24.21
N LYS A 13 4.85 4.15 23.71
CA LYS A 13 5.12 2.94 24.51
C LYS A 13 6.24 3.16 25.52
N THR A 14 7.33 3.80 25.08
CA THR A 14 8.52 4.02 25.91
C THR A 14 8.37 5.19 26.87
N ARG A 15 7.39 6.07 26.65
CA ARG A 15 7.22 7.33 27.40
C ARG A 15 6.02 7.36 28.33
N CYS A 16 5.08 6.41 28.23
CA CYS A 16 3.87 6.45 29.05
C CYS A 16 4.17 6.04 30.51
N PRO A 17 3.99 6.94 31.51
CA PRO A 17 4.26 6.61 32.91
C PRO A 17 3.27 5.60 33.51
N ARG A 18 2.17 5.32 32.79
CA ARG A 18 1.14 4.33 33.18
C ARG A 18 1.31 2.99 32.44
N GLY A 19 2.36 2.82 31.63
CA GLY A 19 2.59 1.60 30.86
C GLY A 19 1.61 1.38 29.70
N ASN A 20 0.76 2.35 29.39
CA ASN A 20 -0.15 2.25 28.25
C ASN A 20 0.61 2.34 26.92
N THR A 21 0.06 1.71 25.88
CA THR A 21 0.55 1.86 24.50
C THR A 21 -0.54 2.43 23.60
N PRO A 22 -0.77 3.77 23.61
CA PRO A 22 -1.77 4.43 22.76
C PRO A 22 -1.69 4.06 21.27
N GLY A 23 -0.49 3.80 20.75
CA GLY A 23 -0.30 3.37 19.36
C GLY A 23 -1.08 2.09 19.01
N TYR A 24 -1.11 1.11 19.90
CA TYR A 24 -1.88 -0.13 19.68
C TYR A 24 -3.39 0.10 19.76
N VAL A 25 -3.85 1.00 20.64
CA VAL A 25 -5.25 1.41 20.68
C VAL A 25 -5.65 2.07 19.37
N ILE A 26 -4.80 2.95 18.83
CA ILE A 26 -5.03 3.60 17.54
C ILE A 26 -5.07 2.58 16.40
N GLN A 27 -4.17 1.59 16.37
CA GLN A 27 -4.18 0.52 15.37
C GLN A 27 -5.49 -0.28 15.42
N ALA A 28 -5.97 -0.63 16.62
CA ALA A 28 -7.25 -1.32 16.78
C ALA A 28 -8.44 -0.47 16.30
N LEU A 29 -8.44 0.83 16.60
CA LEU A 29 -9.46 1.76 16.11
C LEU A 29 -9.44 1.93 14.58
N ARG A 30 -8.25 1.95 13.96
CA ARG A 30 -8.11 1.97 12.49
C ARG A 30 -8.66 0.70 11.86
N ALA A 31 -8.35 -0.47 12.45
CA ALA A 31 -8.89 -1.75 11.99
C ALA A 31 -10.41 -1.76 12.05
N LEU A 32 -10.99 -1.40 13.22
CA LEU A 32 -12.44 -1.29 13.38
C LEU A 32 -13.07 -0.30 12.39
N SER A 33 -12.43 0.85 12.19
CA SER A 33 -12.91 1.87 11.25
C SER A 33 -12.94 1.37 9.80
N ILE A 34 -12.03 0.50 9.39
CA ILE A 34 -12.07 -0.13 8.07
C ILE A 34 -13.16 -1.20 8.04
N ASP A 35 -13.23 -2.03 9.08
CA ASP A 35 -14.17 -3.15 9.15
C ASP A 35 -15.65 -2.71 9.15
N SER A 36 -15.93 -1.54 9.71
CA SER A 36 -17.28 -0.95 9.79
C SER A 36 -17.54 0.09 8.69
N GLY A 37 -16.59 0.34 7.78
CA GLY A 37 -16.71 1.34 6.73
C GLY A 37 -16.52 2.80 7.14
N LEU A 38 -16.36 3.11 8.43
CA LEU A 38 -16.22 4.49 8.94
C LEU A 38 -14.98 5.23 8.42
N PHE A 39 -14.00 4.51 7.85
CA PHE A 39 -12.81 5.13 7.29
C PHE A 39 -13.13 6.11 6.14
N ILE A 40 -14.24 5.91 5.43
CA ILE A 40 -14.66 6.78 4.31
C ILE A 40 -15.11 8.17 4.76
N GLU A 41 -15.44 8.33 6.05
CA GLU A 41 -15.83 9.63 6.62
C GLU A 41 -14.62 10.47 7.04
N SER A 42 -13.40 9.93 6.89
CA SER A 42 -12.15 10.63 7.17
C SER A 42 -11.36 10.80 5.89
N GLU A 43 -10.97 12.03 5.56
CA GLU A 43 -10.10 12.33 4.41
C GLU A 43 -8.85 11.43 4.38
N GLN A 44 -8.10 11.39 5.49
CA GLN A 44 -6.92 10.52 5.62
C GLN A 44 -7.26 9.02 5.69
N GLY A 45 -8.50 8.68 6.06
CA GLY A 45 -8.96 7.29 6.10
C GLY A 45 -9.23 6.78 4.69
N GLN A 46 -9.88 7.59 3.84
CA GLN A 46 -10.16 7.24 2.44
C GLN A 46 -8.90 6.83 1.66
N LYS A 47 -7.74 7.42 1.99
CA LYS A 47 -6.42 7.06 1.41
C LYS A 47 -6.01 5.59 1.60
N GLN A 48 -6.71 4.81 2.44
CA GLN A 48 -6.53 3.37 2.52
C GLN A 48 -6.80 2.67 1.17
N LEU A 49 -7.68 3.22 0.33
CA LEU A 49 -7.85 2.71 -1.04
C LEU A 49 -6.54 2.83 -1.85
N ALA A 50 -5.89 3.98 -1.78
CA ALA A 50 -4.65 4.23 -2.52
C ALA A 50 -3.53 3.29 -2.05
N ILE A 51 -3.41 3.08 -0.74
CA ILE A 51 -2.45 2.13 -0.16
C ILE A 51 -2.76 0.69 -0.59
N LYS A 52 -4.05 0.29 -0.56
CA LYS A 52 -4.47 -1.05 -1.00
C LYS A 52 -4.13 -1.27 -2.48
N ARG A 53 -4.49 -0.33 -3.36
CA ARG A 53 -4.31 -0.46 -4.82
C ARG A 53 -2.87 -0.27 -5.30
N THR A 54 -1.96 0.12 -4.42
CA THR A 54 -0.53 0.18 -4.68
C THR A 54 0.16 -0.92 -3.88
N VAL A 55 0.59 -0.60 -2.66
CA VAL A 55 1.34 -1.50 -1.76
C VAL A 55 0.66 -2.86 -1.58
N GLY A 56 -0.66 -2.87 -1.38
CA GLY A 56 -1.44 -4.09 -1.15
C GLY A 56 -1.56 -5.01 -2.36
N ASP A 57 -1.76 -4.45 -3.55
CA ASP A 57 -1.84 -5.23 -4.78
C ASP A 57 -0.43 -5.65 -5.25
N HIS A 58 0.58 -4.78 -5.14
CA HIS A 58 1.96 -5.09 -5.54
C HIS A 58 2.58 -6.26 -4.74
N ILE A 59 2.31 -6.38 -3.44
CA ILE A 59 2.86 -7.48 -2.63
C ILE A 59 2.29 -8.84 -3.06
N LEU A 60 1.04 -8.88 -3.55
CA LEU A 60 0.38 -10.10 -4.03
C LEU A 60 0.71 -10.44 -5.48
N GLU A 61 1.07 -9.43 -6.28
CA GLU A 61 1.45 -9.57 -7.68
C GLU A 61 2.94 -9.89 -7.85
N TYR A 62 3.81 -9.12 -7.18
CA TYR A 62 5.25 -9.17 -7.38
C TYR A 62 6.03 -9.75 -6.18
N GLY A 63 5.40 -9.84 -5.01
CA GLY A 63 6.10 -10.15 -3.75
C GLY A 63 6.85 -8.94 -3.17
N TYR A 64 6.54 -7.73 -3.64
CA TYR A 64 7.15 -6.48 -3.18
C TYR A 64 6.10 -5.41 -2.89
N CYS A 65 6.18 -4.76 -1.73
CA CYS A 65 5.36 -3.59 -1.41
C CYS A 65 5.65 -2.39 -2.33
N VAL A 66 6.94 -2.21 -2.62
CA VAL A 66 7.45 -1.18 -3.54
C VAL A 66 8.21 -1.92 -4.62
N PHE A 67 7.64 -1.97 -5.83
CA PHE A 67 8.25 -2.64 -6.97
C PHE A 67 8.79 -1.59 -7.93
N ILE A 68 10.06 -1.73 -8.33
CA ILE A 68 10.80 -0.71 -9.08
C ILE A 68 10.13 -0.33 -10.41
N ASP A 69 9.43 -1.29 -11.03
CA ASP A 69 8.79 -1.09 -12.33
C ASP A 69 7.48 -0.31 -12.24
N GLU A 70 6.81 -0.35 -11.09
CA GLU A 70 5.54 0.35 -10.83
C GLU A 70 5.72 1.83 -10.44
N ILE A 71 6.97 2.26 -10.20
CA ILE A 71 7.28 3.65 -9.89
C ILE A 71 7.39 4.43 -11.20
N ASP A 72 6.52 5.42 -11.39
CA ASP A 72 6.53 6.34 -12.52
C ASP A 72 6.57 7.81 -12.05
N THR A 73 7.16 8.69 -12.86
CA THR A 73 7.35 10.10 -12.53
C THR A 73 6.07 10.94 -12.64
N GLU A 74 5.00 10.41 -13.23
CA GLU A 74 3.67 11.04 -13.23
C GLU A 74 3.05 10.99 -11.81
N MET A 75 3.15 9.83 -11.15
CA MET A 75 2.68 9.61 -9.79
C MET A 75 3.69 10.05 -8.71
N TYR A 76 4.98 9.95 -9.00
CA TYR A 76 6.08 10.24 -8.07
C TYR A 76 7.01 11.32 -8.64
N PRO A 77 6.53 12.58 -8.77
CA PRO A 77 7.29 13.66 -9.41
C PRO A 77 8.60 13.98 -8.69
N GLU A 78 8.72 13.67 -7.40
CA GLU A 78 9.93 13.85 -6.61
C GLU A 78 11.10 12.96 -7.05
N GLN A 79 10.82 11.86 -7.77
CA GLN A 79 11.87 11.00 -8.34
C GLN A 79 12.63 11.70 -9.47
N GLY A 80 11.96 12.61 -10.19
CA GLY A 80 12.53 13.43 -11.25
C GLY A 80 13.08 12.65 -12.45
N PRO A 81 13.71 13.34 -13.41
CA PRO A 81 14.15 12.75 -14.69
C PRO A 81 15.25 11.69 -14.54
N ILE A 82 15.92 11.63 -13.39
CA ILE A 82 16.90 10.58 -13.09
C ILE A 82 16.22 9.21 -13.00
N TRP A 83 14.97 9.17 -12.54
CA TRP A 83 14.22 7.93 -12.47
C TRP A 83 13.85 7.40 -13.85
N ASP A 84 13.44 8.28 -14.77
CA ASP A 84 13.15 7.89 -16.15
C ASP A 84 14.39 7.28 -16.81
N TRP A 85 15.55 7.93 -16.65
CA TRP A 85 16.83 7.37 -17.09
C TRP A 85 17.14 6.03 -16.41
N LEU A 86 16.89 5.90 -15.11
CA LEU A 86 17.08 4.64 -14.39
C LEU A 86 16.20 3.54 -14.97
N LYS A 87 14.92 3.79 -15.29
CA LYS A 87 14.02 2.77 -15.87
C LYS A 87 14.54 2.24 -17.20
N GLU A 88 15.09 3.11 -18.04
CA GLU A 88 15.72 2.74 -19.31
C GLU A 88 17.02 1.94 -19.13
N ASN A 89 17.76 2.18 -18.04
CA ASN A 89 19.09 1.62 -17.80
C ASN A 89 19.13 0.57 -16.67
N LYS A 90 17.97 0.21 -16.11
CA LYS A 90 17.86 -0.53 -14.84
C LYS A 90 18.58 -1.86 -14.88
N GLU A 91 18.51 -2.62 -15.96
CA GLU A 91 19.15 -3.94 -16.04
C GLU A 91 20.67 -3.84 -15.86
N SER A 92 21.30 -2.89 -16.56
CA SER A 92 22.74 -2.64 -16.48
C SER A 92 23.14 -2.11 -15.10
N VAL A 93 22.40 -1.13 -14.58
CA VAL A 93 22.68 -0.53 -13.26
C VAL A 93 22.52 -1.58 -12.16
N LEU A 94 21.40 -2.31 -12.13
CA LEU A 94 21.10 -3.33 -11.14
C LEU A 94 22.09 -4.50 -11.20
N ALA A 95 22.49 -4.94 -12.40
CA ALA A 95 23.53 -5.96 -12.54
C ALA A 95 24.88 -5.49 -11.96
N ARG A 96 25.28 -4.24 -12.22
CA ARG A 96 26.51 -3.65 -11.66
C ARG A 96 26.46 -3.51 -10.14
N LEU A 97 25.26 -3.28 -9.58
CA LEU A 97 25.02 -3.22 -8.14
C LEU A 97 24.84 -4.61 -7.50
N GLY A 98 24.91 -5.69 -8.28
CA GLY A 98 24.79 -7.06 -7.79
C GLY A 98 23.37 -7.51 -7.43
N ALA A 99 22.34 -6.82 -7.93
CA ALA A 99 20.96 -7.24 -7.75
C ALA A 99 20.62 -8.45 -8.63
N ASN A 100 19.71 -9.31 -8.15
CA ASN A 100 19.23 -10.46 -8.90
C ASN A 100 17.98 -10.12 -9.72
N TYR A 101 17.96 -8.92 -10.31
CA TYR A 101 16.77 -8.33 -10.92
C TYR A 101 16.11 -9.27 -11.94
N ASN A 102 14.82 -9.56 -11.73
CA ASN A 102 13.98 -10.41 -12.58
C ASN A 102 14.58 -11.80 -12.88
N LYS A 103 15.39 -12.33 -11.97
CA LYS A 103 16.02 -13.65 -12.08
C LYS A 103 15.61 -14.52 -10.89
N ALA A 104 15.57 -15.83 -11.13
CA ALA A 104 15.36 -16.81 -10.07
C ALA A 104 16.56 -16.85 -9.11
N GLY A 105 16.32 -17.32 -7.88
CA GLY A 105 17.35 -17.44 -6.83
C GLY A 105 17.41 -16.26 -5.87
N SER A 106 18.31 -16.32 -4.89
CA SER A 106 18.42 -15.32 -3.83
C SER A 106 18.94 -13.98 -4.35
N GLY A 107 18.40 -12.88 -3.82
CA GLY A 107 18.90 -11.54 -4.09
C GLY A 107 17.82 -10.48 -4.06
N THR A 108 18.26 -9.23 -4.15
CA THR A 108 17.42 -8.04 -4.22
C THR A 108 16.73 -7.96 -5.59
N LEU A 109 15.45 -7.57 -5.61
CA LEU A 109 14.59 -7.48 -6.80
C LEU A 109 14.51 -8.78 -7.63
N ARG A 110 14.72 -9.93 -7.00
CA ARG A 110 14.56 -11.25 -7.63
C ARG A 110 13.16 -11.45 -8.18
N LEU A 111 13.04 -12.35 -9.15
CA LEU A 111 11.74 -12.87 -9.54
C LEU A 111 11.21 -13.75 -8.39
N THR A 112 10.16 -13.30 -7.73
CA THR A 112 9.49 -14.07 -6.67
C THR A 112 8.92 -15.35 -7.28
N SER A 113 9.17 -16.51 -6.65
CA SER A 113 8.65 -17.77 -7.16
C SER A 113 7.13 -17.84 -7.00
N GLU A 114 6.48 -18.54 -7.92
CA GLU A 114 5.02 -18.73 -7.87
C GLU A 114 4.58 -19.46 -6.58
N GLU A 115 5.41 -20.38 -6.07
CA GLU A 115 5.21 -21.01 -4.77
C GLU A 115 5.12 -19.97 -3.64
N SER A 116 6.09 -19.06 -3.55
CA SER A 116 6.08 -18.01 -2.52
C SER A 116 4.94 -17.01 -2.70
N LEU A 117 4.56 -16.67 -3.94
CA LEU A 117 3.39 -15.83 -4.20
C LEU A 117 2.09 -16.52 -3.75
N ASN A 118 1.97 -17.83 -3.97
CA ASN A 118 0.82 -18.59 -3.51
C ASN A 118 0.76 -18.69 -1.98
N ASP A 119 1.90 -18.85 -1.30
CA ASP A 119 1.97 -18.77 0.15
C ASP A 119 1.51 -17.40 0.67
N LEU A 120 1.95 -16.30 0.05
CA LEU A 120 1.48 -14.95 0.40
C LEU A 120 -0.03 -14.80 0.23
N ARG A 121 -0.58 -15.26 -0.91
CA ARG A 121 -2.03 -15.22 -1.16
C ARG A 121 -2.81 -16.08 -0.15
N ALA A 122 -2.27 -17.23 0.24
CA ALA A 122 -2.85 -18.08 1.28
C ALA A 122 -2.85 -17.37 2.63
N ILE A 123 -1.75 -16.75 3.05
CA ILE A 123 -1.69 -15.96 4.29
C ILE A 123 -2.74 -14.85 4.28
N PHE A 124 -2.88 -14.11 3.18
CA PHE A 124 -3.88 -13.04 3.06
C PHE A 124 -5.32 -13.56 3.16
N LYS A 125 -5.58 -14.76 2.63
CA LYS A 125 -6.86 -15.42 2.77
C LYS A 125 -7.12 -15.84 4.23
N GLU A 126 -6.21 -16.59 4.83
CA GLU A 126 -6.40 -17.18 6.17
C GLU A 126 -6.44 -16.13 7.29
N THR A 127 -5.72 -15.02 7.12
CA THR A 127 -5.72 -13.90 8.08
C THR A 127 -6.92 -12.96 7.94
N GLY A 128 -7.77 -13.16 6.92
CA GLY A 128 -8.89 -12.27 6.61
C GLY A 128 -8.50 -10.95 5.91
N ALA A 129 -7.24 -10.82 5.47
CA ALA A 129 -6.80 -9.62 4.75
C ALA A 129 -7.53 -9.42 3.42
N ASN A 130 -7.86 -10.51 2.71
CA ASN A 130 -8.67 -10.45 1.48
C ASN A 130 -10.05 -9.81 1.73
N GLU A 131 -10.69 -10.19 2.83
CA GLU A 131 -11.99 -9.63 3.22
C GLU A 131 -11.86 -8.15 3.56
N ARG A 132 -10.79 -7.76 4.26
CA ARG A 132 -10.50 -6.35 4.53
C ARG A 132 -10.28 -5.54 3.24
N PHE A 133 -9.55 -6.09 2.27
CA PHE A 133 -9.34 -5.44 0.96
C PHE A 133 -10.66 -5.28 0.20
N ARG A 134 -11.52 -6.31 0.23
CA ARG A 134 -12.86 -6.25 -0.35
C ARG A 134 -13.69 -5.13 0.27
N LYS A 135 -13.72 -5.02 1.60
CA LYS A 135 -14.43 -3.93 2.31
C LYS A 135 -13.90 -2.55 1.92
N ILE A 136 -12.58 -2.38 1.82
CA ILE A 136 -11.98 -1.11 1.40
C ILE A 136 -12.52 -0.72 0.01
N GLU A 137 -12.48 -1.64 -0.95
CA GLU A 137 -13.00 -1.40 -2.31
C GLU A 137 -14.51 -1.09 -2.30
N GLU A 138 -15.31 -1.84 -1.55
CA GLU A 138 -16.77 -1.67 -1.50
C GLU A 138 -17.19 -0.33 -0.90
N TYR A 139 -16.65 0.03 0.27
CA TYR A 139 -16.97 1.30 0.90
C TYR A 139 -16.42 2.49 0.12
N SER A 140 -15.24 2.35 -0.49
CA SER A 140 -14.71 3.38 -1.39
C SER A 140 -15.56 3.57 -2.64
N ALA A 141 -16.13 2.50 -3.22
CA ALA A 141 -17.05 2.59 -4.34
C ALA A 141 -18.32 3.38 -3.98
N LEU A 142 -18.86 3.16 -2.77
CA LEU A 142 -19.99 3.94 -2.25
C LEU A 142 -19.61 5.42 -2.13
N LYS A 143 -18.43 5.72 -1.57
CA LYS A 143 -17.98 7.10 -1.40
C LYS A 143 -17.75 7.82 -2.73
N ALA A 144 -17.13 7.15 -3.70
CA ALA A 144 -16.95 7.68 -5.04
C ALA A 144 -18.29 8.00 -5.72
N LYS A 145 -19.30 7.12 -5.56
CA LYS A 145 -20.65 7.34 -6.07
C LYS A 145 -21.33 8.55 -5.43
N GLU A 146 -21.20 8.74 -4.11
CA GLU A 146 -21.71 9.93 -3.42
C GLU A 146 -21.10 11.23 -3.97
N MET A 147 -19.82 11.18 -4.32
CA MET A 147 -19.07 12.31 -4.88
C MET A 147 -19.27 12.49 -6.39
N GLY A 148 -19.98 11.57 -7.06
CA GLY A 148 -20.16 11.60 -8.51
C GLY A 148 -18.88 11.33 -9.31
N ILE A 149 -17.91 10.63 -8.71
CA ILE A 149 -16.61 10.31 -9.33
C ILE A 149 -16.65 8.88 -9.89
N SER A 150 -16.03 8.67 -11.05
CA SER A 150 -15.88 7.36 -11.67
C SER A 150 -15.08 6.41 -10.78
N PHE A 151 -15.59 5.18 -10.59
CA PHE A 151 -14.93 4.14 -9.79
C PHE A 151 -14.83 2.86 -10.61
N THR A 152 -13.59 2.47 -10.93
CA THR A 152 -13.26 1.26 -11.69
C THR A 152 -12.11 0.53 -11.00
N LYS A 153 -11.10 0.06 -11.74
CA LYS A 153 -9.93 -0.66 -11.20
C LYS A 153 -8.66 0.15 -11.42
N GLY A 154 -7.62 -0.15 -10.64
CA GLY A 154 -6.30 0.48 -10.76
C GLY A 154 -6.33 1.95 -10.34
N LYS A 155 -5.55 2.78 -11.05
CA LYS A 155 -5.37 4.22 -10.81
C LYS A 155 -6.50 5.05 -11.45
N ASP A 156 -7.75 4.77 -11.10
CA ASP A 156 -8.94 5.48 -11.60
C ASP A 156 -9.07 6.91 -11.04
N ASP A 157 -10.12 7.63 -11.46
CA ASP A 157 -10.32 9.03 -11.08
C ASP A 157 -10.43 9.21 -9.56
N TYR A 158 -11.17 8.34 -8.88
CA TYR A 158 -11.30 8.40 -7.42
C TYR A 158 -9.96 8.13 -6.71
N PHE A 159 -9.20 7.14 -7.18
CA PHE A 159 -7.84 6.89 -6.69
C PHE A 159 -6.97 8.15 -6.85
N LYS A 160 -7.01 8.80 -8.02
CA LYS A 160 -6.19 10.00 -8.30
C LYS A 160 -6.55 11.18 -7.41
N THR A 161 -7.84 11.38 -7.12
CA THR A 161 -8.29 12.39 -6.13
C THR A 161 -7.65 12.12 -4.77
N LEU A 162 -7.72 10.89 -4.26
CA LEU A 162 -7.19 10.53 -2.94
C LEU A 162 -5.66 10.60 -2.83
N TYR A 163 -4.97 10.43 -3.96
CA TYR A 163 -3.51 10.42 -4.01
C TYR A 163 -2.93 11.83 -4.08
N ASN A 164 -3.61 12.75 -4.78
CA ASN A 164 -3.12 14.11 -5.05
C ASN A 164 -3.55 15.15 -4.01
N GLU A 165 -4.61 14.88 -3.25
CA GLU A 165 -5.10 15.69 -2.12
C GLU A 165 -4.53 15.18 -0.79
#